data_AF-A0AAV3JV07-F1
#
_entry.id   AF-A0AAV3JV07-F1
#
_cell.length_a   1.000
_cell.length_b   1.000
_cell.length_c   1.000
_cell.angle_alpha   90.00
_cell.angle_beta   90.00
_cell.angle_gamma   90.00
#
_symmetry.space_group_name_H-M   'P 1'
#
loop_
_entity.id
_entity.type
_entity.pdbx_description
1 polymer ?
#
loop_
_entity_poly.entity_id
_entity_poly.type
_entity_poly.pdbx_seq_one_letter_code
_entity_poly.pdbx_strand_id
1 'polypeptide(L)'
;MSETLADPRKRPRQARSVATFEAILEAAARILESLGFAGFNTNAVAELAGVSIGSLYQYFPSKDALIVELIRRERAKLSNHIVEVI
;
A
#
# COMPACT_ATOMS: atom_id res chain seq x y z
N MET A 1 8.38 10.53 -20.42
CA MET A 1 8.71 11.06 -19.07
C MET A 1 7.42 11.23 -18.28
N SER A 2 7.00 10.25 -17.48
CA SER A 2 5.98 10.42 -16.42
C SER A 2 5.87 9.18 -15.51
N GLU A 3 7.00 8.60 -15.11
CA GLU A 3 7.00 7.38 -14.26
C GLU A 3 6.96 7.72 -12.75
N THR A 4 7.01 9.01 -12.40
CA THR A 4 7.30 9.48 -11.02
C THR A 4 6.04 9.78 -10.18
N LEU A 5 4.84 9.89 -10.77
CA LEU A 5 3.65 10.33 -10.04
C LEU A 5 2.99 9.26 -9.16
N ALA A 6 3.41 7.99 -9.29
CA ALA A 6 2.78 6.86 -8.63
C ALA A 6 3.72 6.09 -7.67
N ASP A 7 4.84 6.69 -7.27
CA ASP A 7 5.77 6.06 -6.33
C ASP A 7 5.49 6.51 -4.88
N PRO A 8 5.61 5.64 -3.87
CA PRO A 8 5.61 6.10 -2.50
C PRO A 8 6.78 7.07 -2.26
N ARG A 9 6.54 8.10 -1.44
CA ARG A 9 7.53 9.14 -1.13
C ARG A 9 8.78 8.59 -0.44
N LYS A 10 8.63 7.52 0.34
CA LYS A 10 9.74 6.90 1.08
C LYS A 10 9.45 5.43 1.35
N ARG A 11 10.47 4.59 1.17
CA ARG A 11 10.50 3.23 1.71
C ARG A 11 11.13 3.25 3.11
N PRO A 12 10.38 2.93 4.17
CA PRO A 12 10.90 2.93 5.53
C PRO A 12 11.92 1.81 5.75
N ARG A 13 12.85 2.03 6.68
CA ARG A 13 13.86 1.03 7.11
C ARG A 13 13.78 0.67 8.59
N GLN A 14 13.16 1.54 9.41
CA GLN A 14 13.00 1.29 10.84
C GLN A 14 11.76 0.45 11.08
N ALA A 15 11.86 -0.55 11.97
CA ALA A 15 10.81 -1.53 12.23
C ALA A 15 9.39 -0.92 12.40
N ARG A 16 9.27 0.12 13.23
CA ARG A 16 7.97 0.80 13.45
C ARG A 16 7.39 1.40 12.16
N SER A 17 8.22 2.10 11.40
CA SER A 17 7.79 2.74 10.14
C SER A 17 7.48 1.71 9.05
N VAL A 18 8.20 0.59 9.02
CA VAL A 18 7.90 -0.56 8.15
C VAL A 18 6.55 -1.16 8.51
N ALA A 19 6.28 -1.40 9.81
CA ALA A 19 5.00 -1.92 10.26
C ALA A 19 3.82 -1.00 9.89
N THR A 20 3.97 0.31 10.03
CA THR A 20 2.95 1.29 9.59
C THR A 20 2.72 1.24 8.08
N PHE A 21 3.80 1.17 7.30
CA PHE A 21 3.72 1.11 5.84
C PHE A 21 2.98 -0.16 5.38
N GLU A 22 3.30 -1.31 5.97
CA GLU A 22 2.62 -2.58 5.67
C GLU A 22 1.16 -2.58 6.13
N ALA A 23 0.85 -1.99 7.29
CA ALA A 23 -0.54 -1.87 7.77
C ALA A 23 -1.41 -1.07 6.79
N ILE A 24 -0.87 0.00 6.20
CA ILE A 24 -1.57 0.79 5.17
C ILE A 24 -1.84 -0.04 3.92
N LEU A 25 -0.83 -0.79 3.43
CA LEU A 25 -0.99 -1.65 2.25
C LEU A 25 -1.95 -2.81 2.50
N GLU A 26 -1.95 -3.38 3.70
CA GLU A 26 -2.88 -4.42 4.10
C GLU A 26 -4.33 -3.90 4.18
N ALA A 27 -4.55 -2.74 4.79
CA ALA A 27 -5.86 -2.10 4.80
C ALA A 27 -6.37 -1.80 3.37
N ALA A 28 -5.48 -1.33 2.49
CA ALA A 28 -5.79 -1.09 1.09
C ALA A 28 -6.25 -2.38 0.38
N ALA A 29 -5.53 -3.50 0.57
CA ALA A 29 -5.91 -4.80 0.01
C ALA A 29 -7.30 -5.23 0.46
N ARG A 30 -7.57 -5.19 1.77
CA ARG A 30 -8.86 -5.59 2.35
C ARG A 30 -10.03 -4.77 1.82
N ILE A 31 -9.86 -3.46 1.64
CA ILE A 31 -10.90 -2.60 1.08
C ILE A 31 -11.16 -2.95 -0.39
N LEU A 32 -10.12 -3.19 -1.18
CA LEU A 32 -10.28 -3.61 -2.57
C LEU A 32 -10.97 -4.97 -2.69
N GLU A 33 -10.64 -5.92 -1.82
CA GLU A 33 -11.27 -7.25 -1.78
C GLU A 33 -12.74 -7.20 -1.36
N SER A 34 -13.08 -6.37 -0.37
CA SER A 34 -14.43 -6.34 0.20
C SER A 34 -15.38 -5.37 -0.50
N LEU A 35 -14.89 -4.19 -0.91
CA LEU A 35 -15.72 -3.09 -1.43
C LEU A 35 -15.38 -2.73 -2.89
N GLY A 36 -14.37 -3.38 -3.48
CA GLY A 36 -13.90 -3.08 -4.82
C GLY A 36 -13.32 -1.67 -4.98
N PHE A 37 -13.03 -1.30 -6.23
CA PHE A 37 -12.42 -0.01 -6.54
C PHE A 37 -13.34 1.19 -6.22
N ALA A 38 -14.66 0.99 -6.32
CA ALA A 38 -15.66 2.02 -6.03
C ALA A 38 -15.66 2.43 -4.55
N GLY A 39 -15.47 1.48 -3.63
CA GLY A 39 -15.34 1.76 -2.19
C GLY A 39 -13.96 2.28 -1.78
N PHE A 40 -12.96 2.20 -2.66
CA PHE A 40 -11.58 2.53 -2.31
C PHE A 40 -11.32 4.04 -2.22
N ASN A 41 -10.97 4.51 -1.04
CA ASN A 41 -10.51 5.88 -0.80
C ASN A 41 -9.49 5.93 0.36
N THR A 42 -8.64 6.97 0.37
CA THR A 42 -7.52 7.07 1.32
C THR A 42 -7.95 7.28 2.77
N ASN A 43 -9.12 7.87 3.01
CA ASN A 43 -9.65 8.02 4.38
C ASN A 43 -10.05 6.66 4.97
N ALA A 44 -10.79 5.84 4.22
CA ALA A 44 -11.16 4.50 4.65
C ALA A 44 -9.92 3.62 4.88
N VAL A 45 -8.88 3.75 4.04
CA VAL A 45 -7.61 3.05 4.24
C VAL A 45 -6.94 3.50 5.55
N ALA A 46 -6.84 4.80 5.79
CA ALA A 46 -6.21 5.33 7.01
C ALA A 46 -6.94 4.85 8.27
N GLU A 47 -8.28 4.89 8.25
CA GLU A 47 -9.13 4.40 9.32
C GLU A 47 -8.89 2.91 9.60
N LEU A 48 -8.98 2.05 8.58
CA LEU A 48 -8.78 0.61 8.73
C LEU A 48 -7.35 0.25 9.14
N ALA A 49 -6.35 1.01 8.69
CA ALA A 49 -4.96 0.81 9.08
C ALA A 49 -4.65 1.31 10.51
N GLY A 50 -5.57 2.03 11.15
CA GLY A 50 -5.36 2.63 12.48
C GLY A 50 -4.31 3.75 12.48
N VAL A 51 -4.21 4.51 11.39
CA VAL A 51 -3.25 5.61 11.23
C VAL A 51 -3.94 6.93 10.94
N SER A 52 -3.27 8.05 11.23
CA SER A 52 -3.78 9.35 10.77
C SER A 52 -3.70 9.47 9.25
N ILE A 53 -4.61 10.24 8.64
CA ILE A 53 -4.55 10.55 7.21
C ILE A 53 -3.23 11.24 6.82
N GLY A 54 -2.67 12.07 7.71
CA GLY A 54 -1.36 12.70 7.52
C GLY A 54 -0.23 11.67 7.46
N SER A 55 -0.25 10.66 8.33
CA SER A 55 0.72 9.56 8.31
C SER A 55 0.63 8.73 7.02
N LEU A 56 -0.57 8.49 6.49
CA LEU A 56 -0.75 7.84 5.20
C LEU A 56 -0.09 8.66 4.08
N TYR A 57 -0.39 9.96 4.01
CA TYR A 57 0.16 10.83 2.97
C TYR A 57 1.68 11.03 3.08
N GLN A 58 2.29 10.85 4.26
CA GLN A 58 3.76 10.85 4.38
C GLN A 58 4.41 9.73 3.56
N TYR A 59 3.73 8.59 3.39
CA TYR A 59 4.21 7.47 2.57
C TYR A 59 3.65 7.52 1.15
N PHE A 60 2.34 7.75 1.01
CA PHE A 60 1.62 7.61 -0.25
C PHE A 60 1.01 8.96 -0.66
N PRO A 61 1.63 9.71 -1.58
CA PRO A 61 1.18 11.06 -1.94
C PRO A 61 -0.21 11.10 -2.59
N SER A 62 -0.69 9.98 -3.11
CA SER A 62 -1.95 9.86 -3.84
C SER A 62 -2.56 8.47 -3.66
N LYS A 63 -3.86 8.35 -3.98
CA LYS A 63 -4.55 7.06 -4.14
C LYS A 63 -3.80 6.14 -5.10
N ASP A 64 -3.31 6.69 -6.22
CA ASP A 64 -2.60 5.91 -7.25
C ASP A 64 -1.25 5.40 -6.74
N ALA A 65 -0.50 6.20 -5.98
CA ALA A 65 0.77 5.76 -5.41
C ALA A 65 0.60 4.60 -4.42
N LEU A 66 -0.50 4.61 -3.66
CA LEU A 66 -0.87 3.51 -2.78
C LEU A 66 -1.21 2.23 -3.58
N ILE A 67 -2.02 2.36 -4.62
CA ILE A 67 -2.43 1.22 -5.46
C ILE A 67 -1.23 0.62 -6.20
N VAL A 68 -0.37 1.45 -6.78
CA VAL A 68 0.82 0.99 -7.49
C VAL A 68 1.76 0.25 -6.55
N GLU A 69 2.00 0.76 -5.34
CA GLU A 69 2.84 0.03 -4.37
C GLU A 69 2.20 -1.27 -3.90
N LEU A 70 0.87 -1.31 -3.71
CA LEU A 70 0.16 -2.54 -3.41
C LEU A 70 0.36 -3.58 -4.52
N ILE A 71 0.21 -3.20 -5.79
CA ILE A 71 0.45 -4.08 -6.93
C ILE A 71 1.89 -4.60 -6.92
N ARG A 72 2.88 -3.75 -6.64
CA ARG A 72 4.29 -4.19 -6.54
C ARG A 72 4.48 -5.19 -5.42
N ARG A 73 3.89 -4.96 -4.25
CA ARG A 73 3.95 -5.88 -3.10
C ARG A 73 3.35 -7.24 -3.45
N GLU A 74 2.17 -7.27 -4.04
CA GLU A 74 1.49 -8.53 -4.39
C GLU A 74 2.20 -9.29 -5.51
N ARG A 75 2.77 -8.58 -6.51
CA ARG A 75 3.63 -9.19 -7.53
C ARG A 75 4.88 -9.83 -6.93
N ALA A 76 5.53 -9.17 -5.96
CA ALA A 76 6.68 -9.72 -5.25
C ALA A 76 6.32 -10.96 -4.43
N LYS A 77 5.18 -10.94 -3.72
CA LYS A 77 4.68 -12.12 -2.99
C LYS A 77 4.42 -13.29 -3.93
N LEU A 78 3.75 -13.07 -5.07
CA LEU A 78 3.51 -14.12 -6.05
C LEU A 78 4.81 -14.72 -6.58
N SER A 79 5.81 -13.87 -6.88
CA SER A 79 7.13 -14.34 -7.31
C SER A 79 7.82 -15.22 -6.27
N ASN A 80 7.72 -14.87 -4.98
CA ASN A 80 8.30 -15.67 -3.91
C ASN A 80 7.64 -17.06 -3.78
N HIS A 81 6.32 -17.15 -3.96
CA HIS A 81 5.61 -18.44 -3.86
C HIS A 81 5.90 -19.37 -5.03
N ILE A 82 6.29 -18.84 -6.21
CA ILE A 82 6.68 -19.67 -7.36
C ILE A 82 8.06 -20.30 -7.14
N VAL A 83 8.97 -19.63 -6.42
CA VAL A 83 10.31 -20.14 -6.14
C VAL A 83 10.30 -21.23 -5.07
N GLU A 84 9.32 -21.24 -4.15
CA GLU A 84 9.20 -22.29 -3.12
C GLU A 84 8.59 -23.60 -3.63
N VAL A 85 7.99 -23.59 -4.83
CA VAL A 85 7.30 -24.75 -5.42
C VAL A 85 8.17 -25.51 -6.43
N ILE A 86 9.35 -24.98 -6.79
CA ILE A 86 10.35 -25.59 -7.68
C ILE A 86 11.55 -26.05 -6.85
#